data_AF-A0A8H4R1M4-F1
#
_entry.id   AF-A0A8H4R1M4-F1
#
_cell.length_a   1.000
_cell.length_b   1.000
_cell.length_c   1.000
_cell.angle_alpha   90.00
_cell.angle_beta   90.00
_cell.angle_gamma   90.00
#
_symmetry.space_group_name_H-M   'P 1'
#
loop_
_entity.id
_entity.type
_entity.pdbx_description
1 polymer ?
#
loop_
_entity_poly.entity_id
_entity_poly.type
_entity_poly.pdbx_seq_one_letter_code
_entity_poly.pdbx_strand_id
1 'polypeptide(L)'
;MKLSALFAIVFASTAFAAAIPAMSPNPDFKCIWDICGRCNGTSCMIFAFDNEHCDVGSCTKQSGAGDGTPCGRNNKAGSPVVCPGNGGVPS
;
A
#
# COMPACT_ATOMS: atom_id res chain seq x y z
N MET A 1 23.25 -17.89 52.96
CA MET A 1 23.70 -18.06 51.57
C MET A 1 22.49 -17.98 50.65
N LYS A 2 22.46 -16.90 49.84
CA LYS A 2 21.83 -16.73 48.51
C LYS A 2 20.43 -17.30 48.25
N LEU A 3 19.42 -16.41 48.23
CA LEU A 3 18.18 -16.58 47.47
C LEU A 3 18.51 -16.59 45.97
N SER A 4 18.18 -17.68 45.27
CA SER A 4 18.33 -17.80 43.82
C SER A 4 17.28 -16.98 43.08
N ALA A 5 17.76 -16.17 42.14
CA ALA A 5 17.03 -15.17 41.38
C ALA A 5 15.93 -15.74 40.48
N LEU A 6 14.72 -15.19 40.62
CA LEU A 6 13.64 -15.31 39.63
C LEU A 6 13.95 -14.37 38.45
N PHE A 7 14.31 -14.93 37.30
CA PHE A 7 14.36 -14.18 36.04
C PHE A 7 13.03 -14.35 35.31
N ALA A 8 12.12 -13.38 35.47
CA ALA A 8 10.95 -13.24 34.62
C ALA A 8 11.33 -12.37 33.42
N ILE A 9 11.57 -12.98 32.26
CA ILE A 9 11.79 -12.25 31.00
C ILE A 9 10.41 -11.96 30.39
N VAL A 10 9.95 -10.72 30.54
CA VAL A 10 8.74 -10.23 29.88
C VAL A 10 9.11 -9.86 28.44
N PHE A 11 8.66 -10.66 27.47
CA PHE A 11 8.68 -10.27 26.06
C PHE A 11 7.52 -9.30 25.82
N ALA A 12 7.84 -8.00 25.79
CA ALA A 12 6.91 -6.99 25.32
C ALA A 12 6.84 -7.04 23.79
N SER A 13 5.86 -7.76 23.24
CA SER A 13 5.56 -7.69 21.80
C SER A 13 4.76 -6.41 21.52
N THR A 14 5.44 -5.36 21.07
CA THR A 14 4.78 -4.16 20.57
C THR A 14 4.12 -4.47 19.23
N ALA A 15 2.79 -4.59 19.22
CA ALA A 15 2.02 -4.62 17.99
C ALA A 15 2.02 -3.21 17.37
N PHE A 16 2.69 -3.05 16.22
CA PHE A 16 2.57 -1.84 15.42
C PHE A 16 1.21 -1.87 14.73
N ALA A 17 0.21 -1.21 15.33
CA ALA A 17 -1.02 -0.87 14.64
C ALA A 17 -0.71 0.27 13.65
N ALA A 18 -0.47 -0.08 12.39
CA ALA A 18 -0.38 0.90 11.31
C ALA A 18 -1.79 1.44 11.05
N ALA A 19 -2.05 2.68 11.48
CA ALA A 19 -3.25 3.39 11.08
C ALA A 19 -3.22 3.60 9.56
N ILE A 20 -4.08 2.88 8.83
CA ILE A 20 -4.31 3.11 7.41
C ILE A 20 -5.11 4.41 7.27
N PRO A 21 -4.60 5.43 6.56
CA PRO A 21 -5.34 6.66 6.36
C PRO A 21 -6.64 6.36 5.61
N ALA A 22 -7.77 6.80 6.19
CA ALA A 22 -9.07 6.74 5.54
C ALA A 22 -9.02 7.57 4.24
N MET A 23 -9.45 6.96 3.13
CA MET A 23 -9.46 7.58 1.81
C MET A 23 -10.25 8.89 1.81
N SER A 24 -9.54 10.01 1.68
CA SER A 24 -10.17 11.28 1.39
C SER A 24 -10.48 11.34 -0.12
N PRO A 25 -11.73 11.61 -0.54
CA PRO A 25 -12.07 11.81 -1.94
C PRO A 25 -11.38 13.08 -2.45
N ASN A 26 -10.19 12.90 -3.03
CA ASN A 26 -9.47 14.00 -3.68
C ASN A 26 -10.14 14.28 -5.05
N PRO A 27 -10.72 15.48 -5.28
CA PRO A 27 -11.38 15.85 -6.54
C PRO A 27 -10.42 15.93 -7.74
N ASP A 28 -9.09 15.98 -7.52
CA ASP A 28 -8.06 15.99 -8.57
C ASP A 28 -7.60 14.58 -8.99
N PHE A 29 -8.40 13.55 -8.73
CA PHE A 29 -8.07 12.18 -9.11
C PHE A 29 -8.15 11.99 -10.63
N LYS A 30 -7.06 12.31 -11.33
CA LYS A 30 -6.90 12.03 -12.75
C LYS A 30 -6.35 10.62 -12.94
N CYS A 31 -7.24 9.67 -13.17
CA CYS A 31 -6.85 8.31 -13.54
C CYS A 31 -6.66 8.20 -15.05
N ILE A 32 -5.57 7.54 -15.46
CA ILE A 32 -5.24 7.32 -16.89
C ILE A 32 -5.62 5.93 -17.39
N TRP A 33 -6.14 5.07 -16.51
CA TRP A 33 -6.48 3.67 -16.77
C TRP A 33 -8.00 3.47 -16.88
N ASP A 34 -8.43 2.38 -17.53
CA ASP A 34 -9.87 2.02 -17.59
C ASP A 34 -10.41 1.59 -16.21
N ILE A 35 -9.59 0.91 -15.44
CA ILE A 35 -9.90 0.43 -14.09
C ILE A 35 -8.98 1.16 -13.12
N CYS A 36 -9.59 2.01 -12.30
CA CYS A 36 -8.88 2.92 -11.43
C CYS A 36 -8.89 2.45 -9.99
N GLY A 37 -7.76 2.66 -9.33
CA GLY A 37 -7.57 2.45 -7.91
C GLY A 37 -6.69 3.51 -7.31
N ARG A 38 -6.38 3.33 -6.03
CA ARG A 38 -5.36 4.12 -5.35
C ARG A 38 -4.46 3.20 -4.57
N CYS A 39 -3.20 3.59 -4.47
CA CYS A 39 -2.26 2.91 -3.61
C CYS A 39 -2.76 2.83 -2.16
N ASN A 40 -2.65 1.65 -1.57
CA ASN A 40 -2.90 1.37 -0.16
C ASN A 40 -1.84 0.38 0.34
N GLY A 41 -0.95 0.86 1.21
CA GLY A 41 0.28 0.19 1.60
C GLY A 41 1.21 -0.02 0.40
N THR A 42 1.39 -1.28 0.04
CA THR A 42 2.25 -1.72 -1.08
C THR A 42 1.47 -2.09 -2.34
N SER A 43 0.13 -2.04 -2.28
CA SER A 43 -0.78 -2.57 -3.30
C SER A 43 -1.63 -1.47 -3.92
N CYS A 44 -2.20 -1.75 -5.09
CA CYS A 44 -3.19 -0.89 -5.73
C CYS A 44 -4.60 -1.33 -5.33
N MET A 45 -5.32 -0.50 -4.56
CA MET A 45 -6.69 -0.77 -4.17
C MET A 45 -7.66 -0.31 -5.25
N ILE A 46 -8.22 -1.27 -5.97
CA ILE A 46 -9.23 -1.09 -7.00
C ILE A 46 -10.62 -1.30 -6.37
N PHE A 47 -11.63 -0.53 -6.80
CA PHE A 47 -13.02 -0.62 -6.30
C PHE A 47 -13.17 -0.63 -4.76
N ALA A 48 -12.27 0.06 -4.05
CA ALA A 48 -12.25 0.25 -2.59
C ALA A 48 -12.08 -1.01 -1.71
N PHE A 49 -12.04 -2.22 -2.26
CA PHE A 49 -11.85 -3.46 -1.49
C PHE A 49 -10.84 -4.43 -2.09
N ASP A 50 -10.53 -4.31 -3.38
CA ASP A 50 -9.63 -5.25 -4.07
C ASP A 50 -8.20 -4.71 -4.07
N ASN A 51 -7.36 -5.26 -3.18
CA ASN A 51 -5.94 -4.92 -3.10
C ASN A 51 -5.12 -5.77 -4.07
N GLU A 52 -4.92 -5.26 -5.27
CA GLU A 52 -4.16 -5.93 -6.32
C GLU A 52 -2.66 -5.62 -6.17
N HIS A 53 -1.82 -6.63 -6.38
CA HIS A 53 -0.38 -6.41 -6.40
C HIS A 53 0.03 -5.62 -7.65
N CYS A 54 1.04 -4.77 -7.49
CA CYS A 54 1.61 -4.02 -8.61
C CYS A 54 2.46 -4.96 -9.48
N ASP A 55 2.09 -5.16 -10.74
CA ASP A 55 2.91 -5.84 -11.73
C ASP A 55 4.02 -4.93 -12.26
N VAL A 56 3.71 -3.63 -12.35
CA VAL A 56 4.64 -2.59 -12.80
C VAL A 56 4.68 -1.47 -11.77
N GLY A 57 5.89 -1.09 -11.36
CA GLY A 57 6.11 -0.02 -10.40
C GLY A 57 5.82 -0.42 -8.96
N SER A 58 5.55 0.56 -8.08
CA SER A 58 5.31 0.32 -6.66
C SER A 58 4.40 1.38 -6.04
N CYS A 59 3.67 1.03 -4.99
CA CYS A 59 2.88 1.98 -4.19
C CYS A 59 3.64 2.51 -2.96
N THR A 60 4.87 2.07 -2.74
CA THR A 60 5.64 2.45 -1.55
C THR A 60 6.12 3.90 -1.62
N LYS A 61 6.16 4.57 -0.45
CA LYS A 61 6.73 5.93 -0.35
C LYS A 61 8.18 6.02 -0.83
N GLN A 62 8.96 4.98 -0.60
CA GLN A 62 10.36 4.91 -1.02
C GLN A 62 10.54 4.89 -2.55
N SER A 63 9.52 4.44 -3.28
CA SER A 63 9.53 4.38 -4.74
C SER A 63 9.04 5.68 -5.42
N GLY A 64 8.75 6.72 -4.64
CA GLY A 64 8.17 7.98 -5.13
C GLY A 64 6.64 7.99 -5.20
N ALA A 65 5.99 6.88 -4.86
CA ALA A 65 4.54 6.75 -4.72
C ALA A 65 4.10 6.99 -3.27
N GLY A 66 2.89 6.55 -2.92
CA GLY A 66 2.39 6.52 -1.55
C GLY A 66 0.90 6.24 -1.51
N ASP A 67 0.34 6.06 -0.31
CA ASP A 67 -1.10 5.88 -0.15
C ASP A 67 -1.88 7.02 -0.80
N GLY A 68 -2.93 6.66 -1.53
CA GLY A 68 -3.80 7.61 -2.21
C GLY A 68 -3.33 8.02 -3.61
N THR A 69 -2.11 7.68 -4.03
CA THR A 69 -1.64 7.96 -5.39
C THR A 69 -2.40 7.10 -6.42
N PRO A 70 -2.79 7.65 -7.59
CA PRO A 70 -3.50 6.90 -8.62
C PRO A 70 -2.69 5.70 -9.13
N CYS A 71 -3.38 4.57 -9.24
CA CYS A 71 -2.87 3.34 -9.85
C CYS A 71 -4.02 2.67 -10.61
N GLY A 72 -3.74 1.68 -11.45
CA GLY A 72 -4.81 1.02 -12.20
C GLY A 72 -4.33 0.08 -13.29
N ARG A 73 -5.28 -0.41 -14.08
CA ARG A 73 -5.03 -1.25 -15.24
C ARG A 73 -6.03 -0.98 -16.36
N ASN A 74 -5.66 -1.36 -17.57
CA ASN A 74 -6.60 -1.35 -18.69
C ASN A 74 -7.65 -2.47 -18.54
N ASN A 75 -8.79 -2.34 -19.20
CA ASN A 75 -9.89 -3.31 -19.11
C ASN A 75 -9.65 -4.60 -19.91
N LYS A 76 -8.48 -4.77 -20.52
CA LYS A 76 -8.14 -5.98 -21.28
C LYS A 76 -7.76 -7.10 -20.33
N ALA A 77 -8.25 -8.31 -20.61
CA ALA A 77 -7.86 -9.50 -19.86
C ALA A 77 -6.34 -9.66 -19.82
N GLY A 78 -5.78 -9.87 -18.63
CA GLY A 78 -4.34 -9.99 -18.41
C GLY A 78 -3.57 -8.66 -18.44
N SER A 79 -4.24 -7.51 -18.45
CA SER A 79 -3.55 -6.22 -18.32
C SER A 79 -2.85 -6.12 -16.96
N PRO A 80 -1.55 -5.73 -16.94
CA PRO A 80 -0.83 -5.58 -15.68
C PRO A 80 -1.40 -4.42 -14.87
N VAL A 81 -1.36 -4.56 -13.56
CA VAL A 81 -1.65 -3.50 -12.60
C VAL A 81 -0.43 -2.59 -12.51
N VAL A 82 -0.61 -1.34 -12.90
CA VAL A 82 0.44 -0.33 -12.93
C VAL A 82 0.31 0.58 -11.71
N CYS A 83 1.41 0.70 -10.99
CA CYS A 83 1.55 1.53 -9.80
C CYS A 83 2.58 2.64 -10.03
N PRO A 84 2.38 3.82 -9.43
CA PRO A 84 3.09 5.06 -9.77
C PRO A 84 4.59 5.13 -9.37
N GLY A 85 5.07 4.21 -8.54
CA GLY A 85 6.46 4.21 -8.08
C GLY A 85 7.40 3.49 -9.04
N ASN A 86 8.70 3.77 -8.99
CA ASN A 86 9.75 3.06 -9.75
C ASN A 86 9.45 2.91 -11.27
N GLY A 87 8.86 3.93 -11.90
CA GLY A 87 8.66 3.96 -13.35
C GLY A 87 7.38 3.31 -13.86
N GLY A 88 6.52 2.75 -12.99
CA GLY A 88 5.11 2.67 -13.36
C GLY A 88 4.56 4.09 -13.29
N VAL A 89 3.96 4.60 -14.37
CA VAL A 89 3.96 6.04 -14.63
C VAL A 89 2.92 6.79 -13.76
N PRO A 90 3.34 7.87 -13.07
CA PRO A 90 2.53 9.04 -12.86
C PRO A 90 3.24 10.23 -13.53
N SER A 91 2.62 10.78 -14.57
CA SER A 91 2.98 12.10 -15.11
C SER A 91 1.76 12.98 -15.05
#